data_AF-A0A163MWU2-F1
#
_entry.id   AF-A0A163MWU2-F1
#
_cell.length_a   1.000
_cell.length_b   1.000
_cell.length_c   1.000
_cell.angle_alpha   90.00
_cell.angle_beta   90.00
_cell.angle_gamma   90.00
#
_symmetry.space_group_name_H-M   'P 1'
#
loop_
_entity.id
_entity.type
_entity.pdbx_description
1 polymer ?
#
loop_
_entity_poly.entity_id
_entity_poly.type
_entity_poly.pdbx_seq_one_letter_code
_entity_poly.pdbx_strand_id
1 'polypeptide(L)'
;MLIFSCFLGFYKDGSFFFTFAINNNYPHEPPKVRCTQKIYHPNIDLEGNICLNILREDWKPVLSLHSVMVGLQYLFLEPNPDDPLNKEAAEDLRRNRHQFAANVVASMKGHSVNNIQYDRV
;
A
#
# COMPACT_ATOMS: atom_id res chain seq x y z
N MET A 1 -10.36 2.00 12.01
CA MET A 1 -8.96 2.22 11.60
C MET A 1 -8.21 0.93 11.87
N LEU A 2 -7.60 0.34 10.85
CA LEU A 2 -6.78 -0.87 10.96
C LEU A 2 -5.31 -0.44 11.04
N ILE A 3 -4.53 -1.07 11.92
CA ILE A 3 -3.08 -0.89 12.02
C ILE A 3 -2.42 -2.14 11.48
N PHE A 4 -1.49 -1.97 10.54
CA PHE A 4 -0.70 -3.05 9.98
C PHE A 4 0.78 -2.81 10.26
N SER A 5 1.40 -3.70 11.03
CA SER A 5 2.83 -3.63 11.34
C SER A 5 3.59 -4.70 10.56
N CYS A 6 4.63 -4.28 9.85
CA CYS A 6 5.44 -5.15 9.01
C CYS A 6 6.65 -5.70 9.80
N PHE A 7 6.78 -7.02 9.87
CA PHE A 7 7.93 -7.66 10.55
C PHE A 7 9.05 -8.10 9.59
N LEU A 8 8.78 -8.10 8.28
CA LEU A 8 9.66 -8.60 7.22
C LEU A 8 9.52 -7.74 5.95
N GLY A 9 10.38 -8.00 4.95
CA GLY A 9 10.33 -7.34 3.65
C GLY A 9 10.90 -5.91 3.67
N PHE A 10 10.62 -5.15 2.60
CA PHE A 10 11.11 -3.78 2.44
C PHE A 10 10.58 -2.81 3.51
N TYR A 11 9.36 -3.07 3.98
CA TYR A 11 8.64 -2.20 4.92
C TYR A 11 8.79 -2.63 6.37
N LYS A 12 9.76 -3.50 6.67
CA LYS A 12 10.02 -3.99 8.02
C LYS A 12 10.12 -2.84 9.03
N ASP A 13 9.55 -3.08 10.21
CA ASP A 13 9.48 -2.17 11.37
C ASP A 13 8.54 -0.95 11.18
N GLY A 14 7.84 -0.85 10.04
CA GLY A 14 6.83 0.18 9.79
C GLY A 14 5.44 -0.17 10.29
N SER A 15 4.65 0.84 10.64
CA SER A 15 3.25 0.73 11.04
C SER A 15 2.33 1.62 10.19
N PHE A 16 1.42 0.99 9.47
CA PHE A 16 0.57 1.63 8.46
C PHE A 16 -0.90 1.60 8.90
N PHE A 17 -1.58 2.74 8.79
CA PHE A 17 -2.97 2.90 9.17
C PHE A 17 -3.86 2.94 7.93
N PHE A 18 -4.91 2.14 7.96
CA PHE A 18 -5.89 2.04 6.88
C PHE A 18 -7.29 2.39 7.38
N THR A 19 -8.02 3.11 6.54
CA THR A 19 -9.45 3.36 6.70
C THR A 19 -10.24 2.41 5.82
N PHE A 20 -11.36 1.92 6.34
CA PHE A 20 -12.31 1.07 5.63
C PHE A 20 -13.67 1.76 5.72
N ALA A 21 -14.23 2.11 4.56
CA ALA A 21 -15.58 2.65 4.45
C ALA A 21 -16.44 1.64 3.70
N ILE A 22 -17.46 1.12 4.39
CA ILE A 22 -18.42 0.15 3.86
C ILE A 22 -19.68 0.93 3.52
N ASN A 23 -20.18 0.77 2.30
CA ASN A 23 -21.43 1.39 1.88
C ASN A 23 -22.60 0.39 2.01
N ASN A 24 -23.83 0.86 1.73
CA ASN A 24 -25.04 0.05 1.83
C ASN A 24 -25.13 -1.07 0.79
N ASN A 25 -24.25 -1.08 -0.22
CA ASN A 25 -24.23 -2.08 -1.30
C ASN A 25 -23.30 -3.25 -0.99
N TYR A 26 -22.58 -3.25 0.13
CA TYR A 26 -21.76 -4.38 0.54
C TYR A 26 -22.62 -5.64 0.81
N PRO A 27 -22.24 -6.84 0.33
CA PRO A 27 -20.97 -7.20 -0.31
C PRO A 27 -21.00 -7.17 -1.85
N HIS A 28 -22.02 -6.62 -2.50
CA HIS A 28 -22.03 -6.48 -3.96
C HIS A 28 -20.96 -5.49 -4.45
N GLU A 29 -20.71 -4.44 -3.67
CA GLU A 29 -19.58 -3.52 -3.86
C GLU A 29 -18.49 -3.75 -2.80
N PRO A 30 -17.19 -3.58 -3.15
CA PRO A 30 -16.10 -3.69 -2.21
C PRO A 30 -16.11 -2.54 -1.19
N PRO A 31 -15.47 -2.71 -0.01
CA PRO A 31 -15.21 -1.59 0.87
C PRO A 31 -14.24 -0.60 0.20
N LYS A 32 -14.43 0.70 0.44
CA LYS A 32 -13.42 1.70 0.05
C LYS A 32 -12.31 1.73 1.09
N VAL A 33 -11.09 1.39 0.67
CA VAL A 33 -9.92 1.36 1.54
C VAL A 33 -8.95 2.47 1.16
N ARG A 34 -8.41 3.19 2.15
CA ARG A 34 -7.35 4.20 1.95
C ARG A 34 -6.26 4.07 3.00
N CYS A 35 -5.01 4.22 2.59
CA CYS A 35 -3.88 4.47 3.48
C CYS A 35 -3.99 5.90 4.01
N THR A 36 -3.80 6.12 5.31
CA THR A 36 -3.90 7.47 5.87
C THR A 36 -2.60 8.24 5.82
N GLN A 37 -1.46 7.53 5.81
CA GLN A 37 -0.14 8.14 5.70
C GLN A 37 0.31 8.18 4.24
N LYS A 38 1.12 9.19 3.92
CA LYS A 38 1.86 9.25 2.67
C LYS A 38 3.11 8.38 2.79
N ILE A 39 3.16 7.29 2.02
CA ILE A 39 4.24 6.30 2.07
C ILE A 39 4.82 6.02 0.69
N TYR A 40 6.09 5.62 0.64
CA TYR A 40 6.75 5.28 -0.61
C TYR A 40 6.44 3.83 -1.00
N HIS A 41 5.40 3.64 -1.83
CA HIS A 41 4.94 2.31 -2.21
C HIS A 41 4.43 2.25 -3.67
N PRO A 42 4.81 1.26 -4.50
CA PRO A 42 4.39 1.18 -5.90
C PRO A 42 2.87 1.25 -6.11
N ASN A 43 2.10 0.53 -5.28
CA ASN A 43 0.65 0.42 -5.40
C ASN A 43 -0.16 1.42 -4.55
N ILE A 44 0.47 2.44 -3.96
CA ILE A 44 -0.24 3.45 -3.14
C ILE A 44 0.20 4.84 -3.60
N ASP A 45 -0.77 5.72 -3.93
CA ASP A 45 -0.47 7.11 -4.30
C ASP A 45 -0.31 8.03 -3.07
N LEU A 46 0.02 9.29 -3.33
CA LEU A 46 0.27 10.29 -2.29
C LEU A 46 -1.00 10.69 -1.54
N GLU A 47 -2.17 10.48 -2.15
CA GLU A 47 -3.47 10.73 -1.56
C GLU A 47 -3.97 9.53 -0.73
N GLY A 48 -3.28 8.39 -0.78
CA GLY A 48 -3.58 7.17 -0.02
C GLY A 48 -4.53 6.21 -0.72
N ASN A 49 -4.81 6.37 -2.01
CA ASN A 49 -5.55 5.38 -2.80
C ASN A 49 -4.67 4.15 -3.04
N ILE A 50 -5.30 2.98 -3.08
CA ILE A 50 -4.61 1.68 -3.15
C ILE A 50 -4.98 1.01 -4.47
N CYS A 51 -3.97 0.46 -5.16
CA CYS A 51 -4.18 -0.47 -6.24
C CYS A 51 -4.09 -1.91 -5.71
N LEU A 52 -5.26 -2.50 -5.46
CA LEU A 52 -5.42 -3.89 -5.07
C LEU A 52 -6.59 -4.43 -5.91
N ASN A 53 -6.31 -5.44 -6.75
CA ASN A 53 -7.26 -6.02 -7.71
C ASN A 53 -8.59 -6.43 -7.07
N ILE A 54 -8.56 -7.04 -5.87
CA ILE A 54 -9.77 -7.47 -5.16
C ILE A 54 -10.60 -6.31 -4.63
N LEU A 55 -10.13 -5.06 -4.67
CA LEU A 55 -10.94 -3.86 -4.39
C LEU A 55 -11.56 -3.25 -5.66
N ARG A 56 -11.37 -3.89 -6.82
CA ARG A 56 -11.77 -3.41 -8.14
C ARG A 56 -12.38 -4.56 -8.96
N GLU A 57 -11.76 -4.93 -10.08
CA GLU A 57 -12.25 -5.92 -11.04
C GLU A 57 -12.42 -7.34 -10.47
N ASP A 58 -11.58 -7.71 -9.50
CA ASP A 58 -11.59 -9.04 -8.91
C ASP A 58 -12.45 -9.14 -7.65
N TRP A 59 -13.17 -8.06 -7.28
CA TRP A 59 -14.13 -8.14 -6.18
C TRP A 59 -15.26 -9.10 -6.53
N LYS A 60 -15.59 -9.97 -5.58
CA LYS A 60 -16.73 -10.89 -5.62
C LYS A 60 -17.42 -10.86 -4.26
N PRO A 61 -18.76 -10.97 -4.19
CA PRO A 61 -19.49 -10.99 -2.90
C PRO A 61 -19.10 -12.10 -1.92
N VAL A 62 -18.37 -13.12 -2.40
CA VAL A 62 -17.81 -14.19 -1.56
C VAL A 62 -16.56 -13.74 -0.79
N LEU A 63 -15.93 -12.63 -1.19
CA LEU A 63 -14.78 -12.06 -0.51
C LEU A 63 -15.21 -11.29 0.74
N SER A 64 -14.34 -11.31 1.74
CA SER A 64 -14.60 -10.71 3.05
C SER A 64 -13.61 -9.57 3.33
N LEU A 65 -13.87 -8.80 4.39
CA LEU A 65 -12.87 -7.85 4.91
C LEU A 65 -11.55 -8.55 5.26
N HIS A 66 -11.59 -9.81 5.70
CA HIS A 66 -10.38 -10.61 5.93
C HIS A 66 -9.58 -10.84 4.64
N SER A 67 -10.26 -11.16 3.53
CA SER A 67 -9.61 -11.28 2.21
C SER A 67 -8.89 -9.99 1.83
N VAL A 68 -9.51 -8.82 2.10
CA VAL A 68 -8.89 -7.51 1.87
C VAL A 68 -7.67 -7.30 2.77
N MET A 69 -7.76 -7.63 4.07
CA MET A 69 -6.62 -7.51 4.99
C MET A 69 -5.44 -8.40 4.59
N VAL A 70 -5.69 -9.59 4.07
CA VAL A 70 -4.64 -10.48 3.53
C VAL A 70 -4.05 -9.91 2.24
N GLY A 71 -4.88 -9.36 1.34
CA GLY A 71 -4.40 -8.70 0.12
C GLY A 71 -3.51 -7.49 0.42
N LEU A 72 -3.87 -6.68 1.43
CA LEU A 72 -3.03 -5.58 1.91
C LEU A 72 -1.70 -6.12 2.47
N GLN A 73 -1.72 -7.15 3.31
CA GLN A 73 -0.49 -7.78 3.83
C GLN A 73 0.45 -8.21 2.70
N TYR A 74 -0.11 -8.86 1.68
CA TYR A 74 0.65 -9.34 0.54
C TYR A 74 1.29 -8.19 -0.25
N LEU A 75 0.59 -7.06 -0.45
CA LEU A 75 1.14 -5.88 -1.13
C LEU A 75 2.41 -5.34 -0.48
N PHE A 76 2.51 -5.38 0.85
CA PHE A 76 3.72 -4.94 1.57
C PHE A 76 4.84 -5.98 1.55
N LEU A 77 4.51 -7.26 1.42
CA LEU A 77 5.51 -8.32 1.30
C LEU A 77 6.10 -8.34 -0.12
N GLU A 78 5.22 -8.29 -1.12
CA GLU A 78 5.55 -8.39 -2.55
C GLU A 78 4.85 -7.24 -3.31
N PRO A 79 5.44 -6.03 -3.32
CA PRO A 79 4.89 -4.90 -4.06
C PRO A 79 4.84 -5.21 -5.56
N ASN A 80 3.76 -4.81 -6.23
CA ASN A 80 3.55 -5.11 -7.64
C ASN A 80 3.96 -3.89 -8.51
N PRO A 81 5.02 -3.98 -9.33
CA PRO A 81 5.43 -2.87 -10.19
C PRO A 81 4.61 -2.76 -11.49
N ASP A 82 3.75 -3.73 -11.83
CA ASP A 82 3.10 -3.83 -13.15
C ASP A 82 1.84 -2.97 -13.30
N ASP A 83 1.14 -2.68 -12.20
CA ASP A 83 0.04 -1.69 -12.17
C ASP A 83 0.26 -0.66 -11.04
N PRO A 84 1.24 0.25 -11.19
CA PRO A 84 1.65 1.14 -10.12
C PRO A 84 0.87 2.45 -10.11
N LEU A 85 0.51 2.90 -8.91
CA LEU A 85 0.05 4.27 -8.69
C LEU A 85 1.23 5.23 -8.49
N ASN A 86 2.29 4.76 -7.84
CA ASN A 86 3.56 5.46 -7.74
C ASN A 86 4.56 4.86 -8.75
N LYS A 87 4.60 5.45 -9.95
CA LYS A 87 5.45 5.00 -11.06
C LYS A 87 6.93 5.02 -10.71
N GLU A 88 7.37 5.99 -9.92
CA GLU A 88 8.76 6.13 -9.52
C GLU A 88 9.19 4.99 -8.59
N ALA A 89 8.40 4.71 -7.55
CA ALA A 89 8.62 3.57 -6.67
C ALA A 89 8.65 2.23 -7.42
N ALA A 90 7.79 2.08 -8.44
CA ALA A 90 7.77 0.89 -9.28
C ALA A 90 9.01 0.77 -10.18
N GLU A 91 9.48 1.87 -10.77
CA GLU A 91 10.71 1.88 -11.57
C GLU A 91 11.96 1.60 -10.72
N ASP A 92 12.03 2.16 -9.51
CA ASP A 92 13.10 1.85 -8.55
C ASP A 92 13.10 0.36 -8.20
N LEU A 93 11.93 -0.22 -7.92
CA LEU A 93 11.79 -1.65 -7.64
C LEU A 93 12.25 -2.53 -8.81
N ARG A 94 11.91 -2.16 -10.04
CA ARG A 94 12.32 -2.89 -11.26
C ARG A 94 13.81 -2.79 -11.55
N ARG A 95 14.37 -1.58 -11.47
CA ARG A 95 15.74 -1.29 -11.91
C ARG A 95 16.77 -1.60 -10.85
N ASN A 96 16.49 -1.26 -9.60
CA ASN A 96 17.44 -1.39 -8.50
C ASN A 96 16.74 -1.60 -7.16
N ARG A 97 16.51 -2.88 -6.82
CA ARG A 97 15.89 -3.29 -5.55
C ARG A 97 16.63 -2.76 -4.32
N HIS A 98 17.94 -2.54 -4.38
CA HIS A 98 18.70 -1.97 -3.26
C HIS A 98 18.39 -0.48 -3.08
N GLN A 99 18.31 0.28 -4.17
CA GLN A 99 17.90 1.68 -4.12
C GLN A 99 16.45 1.83 -3.64
N PHE A 100 15.55 0.98 -4.14
CA PHE A 100 14.17 0.91 -3.65
C PHE A 100 14.13 0.68 -2.13
N ALA A 101 14.85 -0.31 -1.62
CA ALA A 101 14.92 -0.59 -0.18
C ALA A 101 15.46 0.61 0.62
N ALA A 102 16.50 1.28 0.13
CA ALA A 102 17.05 2.47 0.78
C ALA A 102 16.04 3.62 0.82
N ASN A 103 15.32 3.84 -0.29
CA ASN A 103 14.28 4.87 -0.40
C ASN A 103 13.09 4.56 0.53
N VAL A 104 12.66 3.30 0.62
CA VAL A 104 11.63 2.87 1.58
C VAL A 104 12.06 3.19 3.00
N VAL A 105 13.26 2.77 3.44
CA VAL A 105 13.75 3.02 4.80
C VAL A 105 13.90 4.52 5.09
N ALA A 106 14.39 5.31 4.14
CA ALA A 106 14.49 6.76 4.28
C ALA A 106 13.10 7.41 4.42
N SER A 107 12.16 7.04 3.55
CA SER A 107 10.80 7.57 3.56
C SER A 107 10.07 7.24 4.86
N MET A 108 10.22 6.02 5.39
CA MET A 108 9.59 5.60 6.65
C MET A 108 10.12 6.36 7.87
N LYS A 109 11.34 6.91 7.79
CA LYS A 109 11.91 7.80 8.81
C LYS A 109 11.41 9.24 8.68
N GLY A 110 10.57 9.54 7.68
CA GLY A 110 10.04 10.87 7.38
C GLY A 110 10.93 11.72 6.49
N HIS A 111 11.91 11.12 5.80
CA HIS A 111 12.77 11.86 4.87
C HIS A 111 12.10 12.03 3.50
N SER A 112 12.63 12.96 2.72
CA SER A 112 12.19 13.17 1.34
C SER A 112 12.86 12.19 0.37
N VAL A 113 12.09 11.69 -0.58
CA VAL A 113 12.58 10.97 -1.77
C VAL A 113 12.12 11.77 -2.98
N ASN A 114 13.05 12.17 -3.85
CA ASN A 114 12.80 12.95 -5.06
C ASN A 114 11.92 14.19 -4.83
N ASN A 115 12.27 14.97 -3.81
CA ASN A 115 11.60 16.21 -3.37
C ASN A 115 10.19 16.02 -2.79
N ILE A 116 9.74 14.79 -2.59
CA ILE A 116 8.48 14.49 -1.89
C ILE A 116 8.81 14.08 -0.47
N GLN A 117 8.31 14.82 0.52
CA GLN A 117 8.40 14.45 1.92
C GLN A 117 7.32 13.42 2.29
N TYR A 118 7.74 12.32 2.92
CA TYR A 118 6.89 11.23 3.38
C TYR A 118 6.65 11.29 4.89
N ASP A 119 5.59 10.62 5.35
CA ASP A 119 5.26 10.55 6.77
C ASP A 119 6.17 9.55 7.48
N ARG A 120 6.49 9.84 8.75
CA ARG A 120 7.16 8.86 9.62
C ARG A 120 6.17 7.79 10.06
N VAL A 121 6.51 6.53 9.84
CA VAL A 121 5.65 5.36 10.08
C VAL A 121 6.39 4.23 10.77
#